data_AF-A0A9Q1CF15-F1
#
_entry.id   AF-A0A9Q1CF15-F1
#
_cell.length_a   1.000
_cell.length_b   1.000
_cell.length_c   1.000
_cell.angle_alpha   90.00
_cell.angle_beta   90.00
_cell.angle_gamma   90.00
#
_symmetry.space_group_name_H-M   'P 1'
#
loop_
_entity.id
_entity.type
_entity.pdbx_description
1 polymer ?
#
loop_
_entity_poly.entity_id
_entity_poly.type
_entity_poly.pdbx_seq_one_letter_code
_entity_poly.pdbx_strand_id
1 'polypeptide(L)'
;MTGSESNEKYVVMRTVPVIVKNGKRRIKINALLDDASTSTFINSDVASELGLQGEYFITEVSVLNGQTESFQAMAVEFGLES
;
A
#
# COMPACT_ATOMS: atom_id res chain seq x y z
N MET A 1 -42.23 -9.97 4.89
CA MET A 1 -40.86 -9.81 5.41
C MET A 1 -39.90 -10.23 4.33
N THR A 2 -39.43 -9.30 3.51
CA THR A 2 -38.34 -9.54 2.56
C THR A 2 -37.07 -9.09 3.27
N GLY A 3 -36.30 -10.04 3.80
CA GLY A 3 -34.96 -9.74 4.31
C GLY A 3 -34.11 -9.28 3.14
N SER A 4 -33.67 -8.03 3.14
CA SER A 4 -32.65 -7.56 2.21
C SER A 4 -31.36 -8.31 2.56
N GLU A 5 -30.90 -9.20 1.68
CA GLU A 5 -29.53 -9.71 1.77
C GLU A 5 -28.57 -8.51 1.69
N SER A 6 -27.83 -8.26 2.76
CA SER A 6 -26.67 -7.37 2.67
C SER A 6 -25.68 -8.07 1.73
N ASN A 7 -25.45 -7.48 0.56
CA ASN A 7 -24.44 -7.95 -0.37
C ASN A 7 -23.06 -7.54 0.17
N GLU A 8 -22.66 -8.14 1.29
CA GLU A 8 -21.37 -7.91 1.93
C GLU A 8 -20.27 -8.47 1.01
N LYS A 9 -19.52 -7.57 0.38
CA LYS A 9 -18.34 -7.91 -0.39
C LYS A 9 -17.19 -8.15 0.58
N TYR A 10 -16.71 -9.39 0.64
CA TYR A 10 -15.53 -9.74 1.44
C TYR A 10 -14.27 -9.67 0.56
N VAL A 11 -13.20 -9.07 1.10
CA VAL A 11 -11.86 -9.12 0.51
C VAL A 11 -10.96 -9.87 1.48
N VAL A 12 -10.29 -10.91 0.98
CA VAL A 12 -9.29 -11.65 1.76
C VAL A 12 -7.95 -10.99 1.51
N MET A 13 -7.35 -10.42 2.55
CA MET A 13 -6.02 -9.83 2.49
C MET A 13 -5.08 -10.60 3.42
N ARG A 14 -3.82 -10.74 3.02
CA ARG A 14 -2.80 -11.41 3.81
C ARG A 14 -1.67 -10.46 4.15
N THR A 15 -1.28 -10.41 5.41
CA THR A 15 -0.06 -9.74 5.82
C THR A 15 1.12 -10.72 5.77
N VAL A 16 2.22 -10.31 5.15
CA VAL A 16 3.46 -11.09 5.08
C VAL A 16 4.67 -10.25 5.51
N PRO A 17 5.64 -10.83 6.23
CA PRO A 17 6.88 -10.13 6.51
C PRO A 17 7.71 -10.00 5.23
N VAL A 18 8.25 -8.82 4.99
CA VAL A 18 9.17 -8.53 3.87
C VAL A 18 10.34 -7.70 4.37
N ILE A 19 11.45 -7.72 3.63
CA ILE A 19 12.55 -6.78 3.85
C ILE A 19 12.52 -5.74 2.73
N VAL A 20 12.42 -4.47 3.11
CA VAL A 20 12.57 -3.32 2.21
C VAL A 20 13.97 -2.74 2.34
N LYS A 21 14.56 -2.32 1.22
CA LYS A 21 15.96 -1.84 1.19
C LYS A 21 16.17 -0.61 0.31
N ASN A 22 17.13 0.21 0.75
CA ASN A 22 17.70 1.31 -0.02
C ASN A 22 19.22 1.35 0.21
N GLY A 23 19.99 0.95 -0.81
CA GLY A 23 21.44 0.77 -0.68
C GLY A 23 21.80 -0.19 0.46
N LYS A 24 22.48 0.32 1.50
CA LYS A 24 22.88 -0.45 2.69
C LYS A 24 21.81 -0.50 3.79
N ARG A 25 20.77 0.33 3.72
CA ARG A 25 19.68 0.38 4.71
C ARG A 25 18.67 -0.72 4.40
N ARG A 26 18.26 -1.46 5.42
CA ARG A 26 17.32 -2.60 5.33
C ARG A 26 16.43 -2.59 6.55
N ILE A 27 15.13 -2.75 6.36
CA ILE A 27 14.15 -2.81 7.44
C ILE A 27 13.20 -3.98 7.17
N LYS A 28 12.92 -4.77 8.20
CA LYS A 28 11.90 -5.82 8.14
C LYS A 28 10.56 -5.20 8.53
N ILE A 29 9.59 -5.27 7.65
CA ILE A 29 8.23 -4.76 7.86
C ILE A 29 7.20 -5.84 7.54
N ASN A 30 5.96 -5.58 7.91
CA ASN A 30 4.82 -6.35 7.45
C ASN A 30 4.18 -5.63 6.25
N ALA A 31 4.00 -6.33 5.14
CA ALA A 31 3.33 -5.83 3.95
C ALA A 31 1.97 -6.51 3.79
N LEU A 32 0.99 -5.76 3.26
CA LEU A 32 -0.31 -6.27 2.87
C LEU A 32 -0.23 -6.76 1.42
N LEU A 33 -0.58 -8.02 1.17
CA LEU A 33 -0.76 -8.54 -0.19
C LEU A 33 -2.15 -8.12 -0.68
N ASP A 34 -2.16 -7.20 -1.63
CA ASP A 34 -3.35 -6.67 -2.28
C ASP A 34 -3.25 -6.89 -3.80
N ASP A 35 -3.86 -7.98 -4.28
CA ASP A 35 -3.86 -8.37 -5.69
C ASP A 35 -4.67 -7.41 -6.58
N ALA A 36 -5.52 -6.55 -5.98
CA ALA A 36 -6.31 -5.57 -6.72
C ALA A 36 -5.56 -4.25 -6.94
N SER A 37 -4.47 -4.01 -6.19
CA SER A 37 -3.70 -2.78 -6.32
C SER A 37 -2.80 -2.80 -7.56
N THR A 38 -2.78 -1.70 -8.29
CA THR A 38 -1.85 -1.47 -9.42
C THR A 38 -0.55 -0.79 -8.99
N SER A 39 -0.48 -0.32 -7.74
CA SER A 39 0.65 0.42 -7.18
C SER A 39 1.03 -0.11 -5.81
N THR A 40 2.32 -0.08 -5.48
CA THR A 40 2.80 -0.41 -4.14
C THR A 40 2.94 0.85 -3.31
N PHE A 41 2.29 0.87 -2.14
CA PHE A 41 2.42 1.95 -1.18
C PHE A 41 3.27 1.52 0.01
N ILE A 42 4.16 2.41 0.44
CA ILE A 42 4.98 2.24 1.63
C ILE A 42 4.66 3.38 2.61
N ASN A 43 4.64 3.05 3.90
CA ASN A 43 4.41 4.06 4.94
C ASN A 43 5.53 5.12 4.93
N SER A 44 5.17 6.39 5.18
CA SER A 44 6.10 7.52 5.16
C SER A 44 7.23 7.41 6.17
N ASP A 45 6.98 6.81 7.34
CA ASP A 45 7.98 6.65 8.40
C ASP A 45 9.02 5.61 7.96
N VAL A 46 8.58 4.52 7.32
CA VAL A 46 9.47 3.51 6.74
C VAL A 46 10.28 4.12 5.59
N ALA A 47 9.65 4.92 4.74
CA ALA A 47 10.35 5.63 3.66
C ALA A 47 11.41 6.60 4.21
N SER A 48 11.08 7.34 5.27
CA SER A 48 11.99 8.26 5.97
C SER A 48 13.18 7.53 6.60
N GLU A 49 12.93 6.41 7.28
CA GLU A 49 13.98 5.59 7.90
C GLU A 49 14.95 5.01 6.84
N LEU A 50 14.41 4.55 5.71
CA LEU A 50 15.20 4.13 4.54
C LEU A 50 15.86 5.29 3.79
N GLY A 51 15.52 6.53 4.10
CA GLY A 51 16.02 7.71 3.39
C GLY A 51 15.60 7.74 1.92
N LEU A 52 14.40 7.26 1.61
CA LEU A 52 13.82 7.34 0.27
C LEU A 52 13.46 8.79 -0.04
N GLN A 53 13.71 9.21 -1.29
CA GLN A 53 13.35 10.53 -1.79
C GLN A 53 12.80 10.40 -3.20
N GLY A 54 11.97 11.36 -3.58
CA GLY A 54 11.52 11.53 -4.95
C GLY A 54 10.50 12.66 -5.05
N GLU A 55 9.75 12.68 -6.15
CA GLU A 55 8.81 13.76 -6.44
C GLU A 55 7.44 13.48 -5.82
N TYR A 56 6.82 14.54 -5.31
CA TYR A 56 5.44 14.48 -4.83
C TYR A 56 4.47 14.70 -5.97
N PHE A 57 3.44 13.87 -6.03
CA PHE A 57 2.34 14.01 -6.97
C PHE A 57 1.02 13.68 -6.29
N ILE A 58 -0.08 14.15 -6.88
CA ILE A 58 -1.41 13.76 -6.45
C ILE A 58 -1.72 12.41 -7.11
N THR A 59 -2.04 11.42 -6.29
CA THR A 59 -2.50 10.11 -6.75
C THR A 59 -4.00 9.98 -6.49
N GLU A 60 -4.71 9.35 -7.40
CA GLU A 60 -6.11 8.97 -7.27
C GLU A 60 -6.18 7.46 -7.09
N VAL A 61 -6.85 7.00 -6.03
CA VAL A 61 -7.02 5.57 -5.74
C VAL A 61 -8.49 5.24 -5.62
N SER A 62 -8.89 4.10 -6.18
CA SER A 62 -10.21 3.53 -5.91
C SER A 62 -10.15 2.76 -4.59
N VAL A 63 -10.99 3.13 -3.64
CA VAL A 63 -11.06 2.47 -2.32
C VAL A 63 -12.22 1.46 -2.29
N LEU A 64 -12.23 0.59 -1.28
CA LEU A 64 -13.13 -0.58 -1.22
C LEU A 64 -14.63 -0.24 -1.22
N ASN A 65 -15.01 0.98 -0.85
CA ASN A 65 -16.41 1.43 -0.91
C ASN A 65 -16.85 1.90 -2.31
N GLY A 66 -15.98 1.80 -3.33
CA GLY A 66 -16.25 2.20 -4.71
C GLY A 66 -16.05 3.70 -4.97
N GLN A 67 -15.56 4.46 -3.98
CA GLN A 67 -15.17 5.86 -4.16
C GLN A 67 -13.74 5.97 -4.69
N THR A 68 -13.45 7.11 -5.31
CA THR A 68 -12.09 7.52 -5.63
C THR A 68 -11.65 8.56 -4.60
N GLU A 69 -10.51 8.34 -3.97
CA GLU A 69 -9.87 9.29 -3.08
C GLU A 69 -8.59 9.81 -3.71
N SER A 70 -8.31 11.11 -3.52
CA SER A 70 -7.08 11.74 -3.97
C SER A 70 -6.20 12.07 -2.77
N PHE A 71 -4.93 11.70 -2.82
CA PHE A 71 -3.97 12.09 -1.80
C PHE A 71 -2.60 12.39 -2.40
N GLN A 72 -1.77 13.11 -1.64
CA GLN A 72 -0.40 13.40 -2.05
C GLN A 72 0.50 12.20 -1.70
N ALA A 73 1.22 11.69 -2.70
CA ALA A 73 2.17 10.59 -2.54
C ALA A 73 3.54 10.99 -3.10
N MET A 74 4.60 10.36 -2.59
CA MET A 74 5.96 10.53 -3.10
C MET A 74 6.35 9.32 -3.95
N ALA A 75 6.76 9.54 -5.19
CA ALA A 75 7.29 8.48 -6.05
C ALA A 75 8.68 8.08 -5.53
N VAL A 76 8.85 6.83 -5.11
CA VAL A 76 10.13 6.34 -4.57
C VAL A 76 10.52 5.01 -5.19
N GLU A 77 11.82 4.80 -5.34
CA GLU A 77 12.40 3.52 -5.71
C GLU A 77 12.98 2.82 -4.48
N PHE A 78 12.68 1.54 -4.31
CA PHE A 78 13.24 0.71 -3.25
C PHE A 78 13.34 -0.74 -3.71
N GLY A 79 14.23 -1.50 -3.07
CA GLY A 79 14.33 -2.94 -3.29
C GLY A 79 13.45 -3.72 -2.33
N LEU A 80 12.95 -4.86 -2.77
CA LEU A 80 12.20 -5.82 -1.96
C LEU A 80 12.95 -7.16 -1.90
N GLU A 81 12.91 -7.81 -0.74
CA GLU A 81 13.37 -9.18 -0.54
C GLU A 81 12.25 -9.95 0.18
N SER A 82 11.83 -11.06 -0.43
CA SER A 82 10.79 -11.98 0.05
C SER A 82 11.41 -13.22 0.68
#